data_AF-A0AAU3R0E4-F1
#
_entry.id   AF-A0AAU3R0E4-F1
#
_cell.length_a   1.000
_cell.length_b   1.000
_cell.length_c   1.000
_cell.angle_alpha   90.00
_cell.angle_beta   90.00
_cell.angle_gamma   90.00
#
_symmetry.space_group_name_H-M   'P 1'
#
loop_
_entity.id
_entity.type
_entity.pdbx_description
1 polymer ?
#
loop_
_entity_poly.entity_id
_entity_poly.type
_entity_poly.pdbx_seq_one_letter_code
_entity_poly.pdbx_strand_id
1 'polypeptide(L)' 'MSASISCPMADCGSNGQSWRTGTSSTVVNLDSSLCLEERSGWPVMGSCEPSKSTQHWAKE' A
#
# COMPACT_ATOMS: atom_id res chain seq x y z
N MET A 1 -11.52 17.35 6.14
CA MET A 1 -11.80 16.56 4.93
C MET A 1 -10.81 15.41 4.90
N SER A 2 -11.19 14.19 5.28
CA SER A 2 -10.29 13.01 5.19
C SER A 2 -10.34 12.49 3.76
N ALA A 3 -9.27 12.67 3.00
CA ALA A 3 -9.08 11.94 1.76
C ALA A 3 -8.66 10.51 2.11
N SER A 4 -9.61 9.59 2.09
CA SER A 4 -9.30 8.17 1.97
C SER A 4 -8.76 7.97 0.56
N ILE A 5 -7.44 7.82 0.42
CA ILE A 5 -6.83 7.44 -0.86
C ILE A 5 -7.17 5.96 -1.06
N SER A 6 -8.34 5.72 -1.65
CA SER A 6 -8.79 4.40 -2.08
C SER A 6 -7.79 3.86 -3.10
N CYS A 7 -7.45 2.58 -3.06
CA CYS A 7 -6.71 1.92 -4.12
C CYS A 7 -7.66 1.71 -5.32
N PRO A 8 -7.59 2.50 -6.40
CA PRO A 8 -8.50 2.32 -7.53
C PRO A 8 -8.16 1.00 -8.24
N MET A 9 -9.18 0.20 -8.52
CA MET A 9 -9.03 -0.93 -9.44
C MET A 9 -9.08 -0.40 -10.88
N ALA A 10 -8.18 -0.87 -11.74
CA ALA A 10 -8.09 -0.49 -13.14
C ALA A 10 -7.73 -1.72 -13.99
N ASP A 11 -7.86 -1.59 -15.32
CA ASP A 11 -7.51 -2.66 -16.25
C ASP A 11 -6.02 -3.04 -16.15
N CYS A 12 -5.73 -4.34 -16.24
CA CYS A 12 -4.37 -4.85 -16.11
C CYS A 12 -3.42 -4.19 -17.12
N GLY A 13 -2.28 -3.72 -16.65
CA GLY A 13 -1.30 -2.98 -17.45
C GLY A 13 -1.48 -1.45 -17.44
N SER A 14 -2.45 -0.93 -16.67
CA SER A 14 -2.52 0.51 -16.39
C SER A 14 -1.45 0.94 -15.38
N ASN A 15 -1.13 2.24 -15.39
CA ASN A 15 -0.19 2.86 -14.45
C ASN A 15 -0.67 2.68 -12.99
N GLY A 16 0.27 2.57 -12.04
CA GLY A 16 -0.06 2.43 -10.62
C GLY A 16 -0.33 0.99 -10.16
N GLN A 17 -0.08 -0.01 -11.01
CA GLN A 17 -0.28 -1.43 -10.70
C GLN A 17 1.02 -2.21 -10.49
N SER A 18 2.16 -1.53 -10.49
CA SER A 18 3.44 -2.17 -10.25
C SER A 18 3.71 -2.22 -8.75
N TRP A 19 3.83 -3.42 -8.18
CA TRP A 19 4.01 -3.61 -6.73
C TRP A 19 5.24 -4.45 -6.42
N ARG A 20 5.85 -4.23 -5.26
CA ARG A 20 6.89 -5.10 -4.70
C ARG A 20 6.69 -5.32 -3.21
N THR A 21 7.20 -6.43 -2.69
CA THR A 21 7.39 -6.60 -1.25
C THR A 21 8.67 -5.89 -0.82
N GLY A 22 8.56 -5.00 0.17
CA GLY A 22 9.67 -4.27 0.77
C GLY A 22 10.24 -4.98 1.99
N THR A 23 11.05 -4.25 2.76
CA THR A 23 11.55 -4.72 4.05
C THR A 23 10.41 -4.86 5.06
N SER A 24 10.54 -5.78 6.02
CA SER A 24 9.55 -6.00 7.08
C SER A 24 8.14 -6.30 6.56
N SER A 25 8.04 -7.04 5.46
CA SER A 25 6.74 -7.48 4.90
C SER A 25 5.80 -6.34 4.46
N THR A 26 6.38 -5.19 4.11
CA THR A 26 5.65 -4.06 3.52
C THR A 26 5.32 -4.32 2.06
N VAL A 27 4.22 -3.74 1.56
CA VAL A 27 3.85 -3.80 0.14
C VAL A 27 3.96 -2.40 -0.46
N VAL A 28 4.86 -2.21 -1.42
CA VAL A 28 5.21 -0.91 -1.99
C VAL A 28 4.70 -0.80 -3.42
N ASN A 29 4.00 0.29 -3.73
CA ASN A 29 3.65 0.68 -5.08
C ASN A 29 4.84 1.36 -5.76
N LEU A 30 5.30 0.83 -6.88
CA LEU A 30 6.50 1.32 -7.57
C LEU A 30 6.27 2.64 -8.30
N ASP A 31 5.04 2.89 -8.76
CA ASP A 31 4.70 4.13 -9.46
C ASP A 31 4.65 5.34 -8.51
N SER A 32 4.07 5.16 -7.32
CA SER A 32 3.90 6.25 -6.34
C SER A 32 4.95 6.25 -5.22
N SER A 33 5.74 5.18 -5.10
CA SER A 33 6.64 4.95 -3.96
C SER A 33 5.95 4.98 -2.58
N LEU A 34 4.63 4.72 -2.56
CA LEU A 34 3.82 4.61 -1.34
C LEU A 34 3.65 3.15 -0.91
N CYS A 35 3.35 2.94 0.37
CA CYS A 35 3.09 1.63 0.94
C CYS A 35 1.59 1.40 1.15
N LEU A 36 1.19 0.14 1.03
CA LEU A 36 -0.14 -0.32 1.39
C LEU A 36 -0.26 -0.33 2.93
N GLU A 37 -1.18 0.46 3.45
CA GLU A 37 -1.48 0.61 4.87
C GLU A 37 -2.92 0.16 5.13
N GLU A 38 -3.15 -0.58 6.21
CA GLU A 38 -4.48 -0.83 6.74
C GLU A 38 -4.97 0.39 7.52
N ARG A 39 -6.13 0.92 7.14
CA ARG A 39 -6.83 1.95 7.89
C ARG A 39 -8.31 1.62 7.98
N SER A 40 -8.79 1.39 9.20
CA SER A 40 -10.20 1.12 9.49
C SER A 40 -10.76 -0.09 8.72
N GLY A 41 -9.96 -1.15 8.59
CA GLY A 41 -10.29 -2.39 7.90
C GLY A 41 -10.13 -2.33 6.38
N TRP A 42 -9.65 -1.22 5.82
CA TRP A 42 -9.48 -1.03 4.38
C TRP A 42 -8.02 -0.75 4.00
N PRO A 43 -7.55 -1.33 2.88
CA PRO A 43 -6.24 -0.98 2.33
C PRO A 43 -6.27 0.43 1.71
N VAL A 44 -5.35 1.27 2.16
CA VAL A 44 -5.11 2.63 1.64
C VAL A 44 -3.63 2.80 1.30
N MET A 45 -3.30 3.82 0.52
CA MET A 45 -1.90 4.18 0.30
C MET A 45 -1.41 5.20 1.33
N GLY A 46 -0.21 4.99 1.86
CA GLY A 46 0.44 5.87 2.82
C GLY A 46 1.96 5.92 2.64
N SER A 47 2.62 6.83 3.34
CA SER A 47 4.08 6.88 3.37
C SER A 47 4.65 5.58 3.93
N CYS A 48 5.72 5.06 3.31
CA CYS A 48 6.37 3.84 3.76
C CYS A 48 7.08 4.04 5.10
N GLU A 49 6.60 3.35 6.13
CA GLU A 49 7.14 3.41 7.49
C GLU A 49 7.34 1.99 8.03
N PRO A 50 8.58 1.46 8.06
CA PRO A 50 8.85 0.06 8.44
C PRO A 50 8.40 -0.31 9.85
N SER A 51 8.31 0.69 10.74
CA SER A 51 7.86 0.55 12.13
C SER A 51 6.34 0.46 12.28
N LYS A 52 5.56 0.75 11.24
CA LYS A 52 4.10 0.65 11.28
C LYS A 52 3.65 -0.78 11.02
N SER A 53 3.11 -1.42 12.04
CA SER A 53 2.50 -2.75 11.95
C SER A 53 1.31 -2.80 10.98
N THR A 54 0.59 -1.69 10.80
CA THR A 54 -0.52 -1.59 9.83
C THR A 54 -0.05 -1.67 8.36
N GLN A 55 1.25 -1.63 8.10
CA GLN A 55 1.83 -1.82 6.77
C GLN A 55 2.43 -3.22 6.58
N HIS A 56 2.32 -4.12 7.56
CA HIS A 56 2.88 -5.47 7.50
C HIS A 56 1.79 -6.46 7.07
N TRP A 57 1.95 -7.08 5.90
CA TRP A 57 0.91 -7.91 5.27
C TRP A 57 1.23 -9.41 5.25
N ALA A 58 2.43 -9.81 5.65
CA ALA A 58 2.75 -11.23 5.81
C ALA A 58 2.17 -11.75 7.12
N LYS A 59 1.60 -12.96 7.10
CA LYS A 59 1.38 -13.72 8.33
C LYS A 59 2.73 -14.20 8.86
N GLU A 60 2.93 -14.06 10.16
CA GLU A 60 3.97 -14.78 10.90
C GLU A 60 3.78 -16.31 10.77
#